data_AF-A0A976GYY7-F1
#
_entry.id   AF-A0A976GYY7-F1
#
_cell.length_a   1.000
_cell.length_b   1.000
_cell.length_c   1.000
_cell.angle_alpha   90.00
_cell.angle_beta   90.00
_cell.angle_gamma   90.00
#
_symmetry.space_group_name_H-M   'P 1'
#
loop_
_entity.id
_entity.type
_entity.pdbx_description
1 polymer ?
#
loop_
_entity_poly.entity_id
_entity_poly.type
_entity_poly.pdbx_seq_one_letter_code
_entity_poly.pdbx_strand_id
1 'polypeptide(L)'
;MSNFGLGSIKNALSQALEYLPDWKKLNPLDKGKVIDKSFKALLEDLMKQFNMKPGVDYVDNLKDNEPITDFVALSKNADDLIQGLLTGKVVAISGHSKVSKLGKEFTVDAHFRDLRKSA
;
A
#
# COMPACT_ATOMS: atom_id res chain seq x y z
N MET A 1 -21.21 0.45 4.08
CA MET A 1 -20.05 -0.24 3.46
C MET A 1 -19.65 0.59 2.26
N SER A 2 -18.49 1.27 2.34
CA SER A 2 -18.00 2.09 1.23
C SER A 2 -17.52 1.17 0.11
N ASN A 3 -18.09 1.32 -1.09
CA ASN A 3 -17.54 0.69 -2.28
C ASN A 3 -16.12 1.20 -2.47
N PHE A 4 -15.19 0.28 -2.29
CA PHE A 4 -13.75 0.47 -2.21
C PHE A 4 -13.23 1.19 -3.48
N GLY A 5 -12.36 2.19 -3.32
CA GLY A 5 -11.61 2.82 -4.42
C GLY A 5 -10.53 1.93 -5.03
N LEU A 6 -10.65 0.59 -4.97
CA LEU A 6 -9.63 -0.36 -5.45
C LEU A 6 -9.27 -0.12 -6.91
N GLY A 7 -10.28 0.19 -7.73
CA GLY A 7 -10.09 0.43 -9.16
C GLY A 7 -9.16 1.60 -9.44
N SER A 8 -9.20 2.68 -8.65
CA SER A 8 -8.33 3.84 -8.89
C SER A 8 -6.88 3.56 -8.50
N ILE A 9 -6.63 2.81 -7.41
CA ILE A 9 -5.27 2.43 -7.01
C ILE A 9 -4.67 1.43 -7.99
N LYS A 10 -5.41 0.37 -8.36
CA LYS A 10 -4.93 -0.64 -9.32
C LYS A 10 -4.65 0.00 -10.68
N ASN A 11 -5.46 0.97 -11.11
CA ASN A 11 -5.22 1.74 -12.33
C ASN A 11 -3.97 2.63 -12.21
N ALA A 12 -3.78 3.35 -11.10
CA ALA A 12 -2.58 4.15 -10.87
C ALA A 12 -1.31 3.29 -10.84
N LEU A 13 -1.39 2.10 -10.24
CA LEU A 13 -0.30 1.13 -10.22
C LEU A 13 -0.01 0.60 -11.63
N SER A 14 -1.04 0.26 -12.40
CA SER A 14 -0.90 -0.14 -13.80
C SER A 14 -0.18 0.92 -14.63
N GLN A 15 -0.59 2.20 -14.51
CA GLN A 15 0.05 3.33 -15.18
C GLN A 15 1.51 3.52 -14.75
N ALA A 16 1.81 3.35 -13.46
CA ALA A 16 3.19 3.43 -12.97
C ALA A 16 4.08 2.31 -13.55
N LEU A 17 3.53 1.10 -13.70
CA LEU A 17 4.25 -0.06 -14.23
C LEU A 17 4.45 0.00 -15.75
N GLU A 18 3.68 0.80 -16.50
CA GLU A 18 3.84 0.96 -17.96
C GLU A 18 5.20 1.46 -18.42
N TYR A 19 5.91 2.17 -17.54
CA TYR A 19 7.25 2.68 -17.80
C TYR A 19 8.33 1.60 -17.69
N LEU A 20 8.02 0.40 -17.16
CA LEU A 20 8.97 -0.69 -17.03
C LEU A 20 9.10 -1.48 -18.34
N PRO A 21 10.33 -1.73 -18.85
CA PRO A 21 10.54 -2.46 -20.10
C PRO A 21 9.94 -3.86 -20.12
N ASP A 22 10.00 -4.56 -18.97
CA ASP A 22 9.50 -5.93 -18.85
C ASP A 22 7.98 -6.01 -18.69
N TRP A 23 7.34 -4.92 -18.25
CA TRP A 23 5.87 -4.84 -18.17
C TRP A 23 5.21 -4.97 -19.53
N LYS A 24 5.83 -4.40 -20.58
CA LYS A 24 5.30 -4.45 -21.95
C LYS A 24 5.31 -5.86 -22.55
N LYS A 25 6.12 -6.77 -21.99
CA LYS A 25 6.24 -8.17 -22.45
C LYS A 25 5.20 -9.10 -21.81
N LEU A 26 4.53 -8.66 -20.73
CA LEU A 26 3.54 -9.46 -20.02
C LEU A 26 2.19 -9.43 -20.74
N ASN A 27 1.50 -10.58 -20.74
CA ASN A 27 0.10 -10.65 -21.16
C ASN A 27 -0.82 -9.96 -20.13
N PRO A 28 -2.07 -9.62 -20.48
CA PRO A 28 -2.98 -8.92 -19.58
C PRO A 28 -3.25 -9.64 -18.25
N LEU A 29 -3.28 -10.97 -18.25
CA LEU A 29 -3.55 -11.78 -17.07
C LEU A 29 -2.37 -11.74 -16.08
N ASP A 30 -1.14 -11.83 -16.59
CA ASP A 30 0.07 -11.72 -15.77
C ASP A 30 0.28 -10.29 -15.25
N LYS A 31 -0.12 -9.28 -16.02
CA LYS A 31 -0.19 -7.89 -15.53
C LYS A 31 -1.15 -7.76 -14.34
N GLY A 32 -2.35 -8.34 -14.44
CA GLY A 32 -3.32 -8.38 -13.35
C GLY A 32 -2.72 -8.98 -12.07
N LYS A 33 -2.08 -10.15 -12.19
CA LYS A 33 -1.40 -10.81 -11.05
C LYS A 33 -0.33 -9.95 -10.40
N VAL A 34 0.49 -9.26 -11.19
CA VAL A 34 1.54 -8.39 -10.65
C VAL A 34 0.95 -7.17 -9.95
N ILE A 35 -0.10 -6.56 -10.51
CA ILE A 35 -0.82 -5.46 -9.87
C ILE A 35 -1.40 -5.91 -8.53
N ASP A 36 -2.10 -7.05 -8.51
CA ASP A 36 -2.74 -7.56 -7.31
C ASP A 36 -1.72 -7.92 -6.23
N LYS A 37 -0.64 -8.62 -6.61
CA LYS A 37 0.47 -8.95 -5.71
C LYS A 37 1.14 -7.71 -5.13
N SER A 38 1.38 -6.71 -5.97
CA SER A 38 2.03 -5.46 -5.55
C SER A 38 1.13 -4.63 -4.64
N PHE A 39 -0.15 -4.54 -4.97
CA PHE A 39 -1.16 -3.88 -4.13
C PHE A 39 -1.29 -4.57 -2.76
N LYS A 40 -1.33 -5.90 -2.73
CA LYS A 40 -1.32 -6.70 -1.51
C LYS A 40 -0.11 -6.37 -0.64
N ALA A 41 1.09 -6.42 -1.21
CA ALA A 41 2.33 -6.13 -0.49
C ALA A 41 2.31 -4.73 0.14
N LEU A 42 1.84 -3.72 -0.59
CA LEU A 42 1.71 -2.35 -0.08
C LEU A 42 0.76 -2.25 1.12
N LEU A 43 -0.40 -2.92 1.05
CA LEU A 43 -1.36 -2.92 2.17
C LEU A 43 -0.82 -3.69 3.38
N GLU A 44 -0.14 -4.81 3.17
CA GLU A 44 0.52 -5.52 4.26
C GLU A 44 1.59 -4.68 4.94
N ASP A 45 2.45 -4.01 4.17
CA ASP A 45 3.51 -3.17 4.71
C ASP A 45 2.93 -1.98 5.49
N LEU A 46 1.86 -1.37 4.96
CA LEU A 46 1.09 -0.35 5.68
C LEU A 46 0.59 -0.90 7.02
N MET A 47 -0.08 -2.05 7.02
CA MET A 47 -0.63 -2.64 8.24
C MET A 47 0.46 -2.97 9.26
N LYS A 48 1.55 -3.62 8.82
CA LYS A 48 2.68 -3.99 9.69
C LYS A 48 3.33 -2.76 10.31
N GLN A 49 3.55 -1.70 9.53
CA GLN A 49 4.17 -0.48 10.04
C GLN A 49 3.33 0.21 11.13
N PHE A 50 2.00 0.09 11.05
CA PHE A 50 1.08 0.61 12.06
C PHE A 50 0.70 -0.42 13.13
N ASN A 51 1.44 -1.53 13.24
CA ASN A 51 1.27 -2.60 14.22
C ASN A 51 -0.11 -3.31 14.19
N MET A 52 -0.73 -3.38 13.01
CA MET A 52 -1.98 -4.11 12.81
C MET A 52 -1.70 -5.61 12.67
N LYS A 53 -2.58 -6.45 13.24
CA LYS A 53 -2.39 -7.90 13.31
C LYS A 53 -3.26 -8.63 12.27
N PRO A 54 -2.68 -9.54 11.46
CA PRO A 54 -3.46 -10.42 10.60
C PRO A 54 -4.45 -11.27 11.42
N GLY A 55 -5.65 -11.49 10.89
CA GLY A 55 -6.73 -12.25 11.53
C GLY A 55 -7.45 -11.52 12.68
N VAL A 56 -6.95 -10.37 13.11
CA VAL A 56 -7.57 -9.53 14.17
C VAL A 56 -7.98 -8.19 13.59
N ASP A 57 -7.05 -7.48 12.95
CA ASP A 57 -7.27 -6.15 12.39
C ASP A 57 -7.63 -6.21 10.90
N TYR A 58 -7.12 -7.21 10.19
CA TYR A 58 -7.40 -7.41 8.77
C TYR A 58 -7.30 -8.89 8.39
N VAL A 59 -8.00 -9.28 7.32
CA VAL A 59 -7.86 -10.59 6.70
C VAL A 59 -7.16 -10.45 5.35
N ASP A 60 -6.12 -11.24 5.21
CA ASP A 60 -5.52 -11.69 3.96
C ASP A 60 -5.93 -13.16 3.80
N ASN A 61 -7.02 -13.44 3.08
CA ASN A 61 -7.40 -14.81 2.69
C ASN A 61 -7.49 -14.88 1.17
N LEU A 62 -6.33 -14.72 0.56
CA LEU A 62 -6.18 -14.51 -0.87
C LEU A 62 -5.95 -15.82 -1.63
N LYS A 63 -6.99 -16.31 -2.31
CA LYS A 63 -6.76 -17.10 -3.52
C LYS A 63 -6.44 -16.14 -4.65
N ASP A 64 -5.38 -16.41 -5.41
CA ASP A 64 -5.11 -15.70 -6.66
C ASP A 64 -6.36 -15.81 -7.55
N ASN A 65 -6.99 -14.68 -7.89
CA ASN A 65 -8.17 -14.51 -8.77
C ASN A 65 -9.57 -14.41 -8.13
N GLU A 66 -9.76 -14.04 -6.85
CA GLU A 66 -11.12 -13.71 -6.39
C GLU A 66 -11.59 -12.31 -6.84
N PRO A 67 -12.82 -12.17 -7.38
CA PRO A 67 -13.21 -10.98 -8.13
C PRO A 67 -13.52 -9.71 -7.33
N ILE A 68 -13.64 -9.74 -5.99
CA ILE A 68 -14.38 -8.64 -5.32
C ILE A 68 -13.72 -7.99 -4.10
N THR A 69 -12.78 -8.60 -3.36
CA THR A 69 -12.00 -7.81 -2.39
C THR A 69 -10.79 -8.59 -1.90
N ASP A 70 -9.61 -8.18 -2.37
CA ASP A 70 -8.32 -8.78 -2.03
C ASP A 70 -7.86 -8.51 -0.59
N PHE A 71 -8.54 -7.59 0.10
CA PHE A 71 -8.13 -7.15 1.43
C PHE A 71 -9.35 -6.65 2.22
N VAL A 72 -9.55 -7.19 3.43
CA VAL A 72 -10.69 -6.84 4.28
C VAL A 72 -10.19 -6.34 5.63
N ALA A 73 -10.56 -5.10 5.98
CA ALA A 73 -10.38 -4.59 7.33
C ALA A 73 -11.42 -5.22 8.27
N LEU A 74 -10.95 -5.77 9.39
CA LEU A 74 -11.80 -6.32 10.45
C LEU A 74 -11.96 -5.34 11.61
N SER A 75 -10.95 -4.50 11.86
CA SER A 75 -11.01 -3.50 12.92
C SER A 75 -11.26 -2.11 12.35
N LYS A 76 -11.91 -1.26 13.15
CA LYS A 76 -12.13 0.15 12.81
C LYS A 76 -10.80 0.88 12.55
N ASN A 77 -9.76 0.55 13.32
CA ASN A 77 -8.45 1.17 13.17
C ASN A 77 -7.80 0.81 11.82
N ALA A 78 -7.96 -0.43 11.35
CA ALA A 78 -7.48 -0.86 10.03
C ALA A 78 -8.26 -0.16 8.91
N ASP A 79 -9.59 -0.06 9.03
CA ASP A 79 -10.42 0.67 8.06
C ASP A 79 -10.03 2.16 8.02
N ASP A 80 -9.89 2.81 9.18
CA ASP A 80 -9.46 4.21 9.30
C ASP A 80 -8.05 4.44 8.73
N LEU A 81 -7.17 3.43 8.76
CA LEU A 81 -5.83 3.51 8.18
C LEU A 81 -5.88 3.44 6.65
N ILE A 82 -6.67 2.52 6.09
CA ILE A 82 -6.89 2.39 4.64
C ILE A 82 -7.57 3.65 4.09
N GLN A 83 -8.62 4.13 4.76
CA GLN A 83 -9.27 5.40 4.39
C GLN A 83 -8.30 6.56 4.50
N GLY A 84 -7.40 6.54 5.50
CA GLY A 84 -6.31 7.49 5.63
C GLY A 84 -5.40 7.50 4.41
N LEU A 85 -4.98 6.33 3.92
CA LEU A 85 -4.17 6.20 2.69
C LEU A 85 -4.91 6.76 1.47
N LEU A 86 -6.19 6.39 1.30
CA LEU A 86 -7.01 6.81 0.16
C LEU A 86 -7.25 8.32 0.10
N THR A 87 -7.45 8.93 1.26
CA THR A 87 -7.72 10.37 1.38
C THR A 87 -6.46 11.22 1.43
N GLY A 88 -5.28 10.61 1.24
CA GLY A 88 -3.98 11.30 1.30
C GLY A 88 -3.60 11.76 2.71
N LYS A 89 -4.29 11.27 3.74
CA LYS A 89 -3.95 11.52 5.16
C LYS A 89 -2.84 10.60 5.64
N VAL A 90 -2.64 9.46 5.00
CA VAL A 90 -1.47 8.61 5.12
C VAL A 90 -0.75 8.62 3.78
N VAL A 91 0.55 8.92 3.78
CA VAL A 91 1.36 9.05 2.55
C VAL A 91 2.59 8.17 2.60
N ALA A 92 3.02 7.63 1.47
CA ALA A 92 4.29 6.94 1.34
C ALA A 92 5.43 7.97 1.18
N ILE A 93 6.46 7.86 2.01
CA ILE A 93 7.67 8.68 1.97
C ILE A 93 8.79 7.82 1.39
N SER A 94 9.43 8.29 0.33
CA SER A 94 10.60 7.63 -0.24
C SER A 94 11.78 7.68 0.73
N GLY A 95 12.60 6.63 0.68
CA GLY A 95 13.85 6.60 1.44
C GLY A 95 14.74 7.78 1.04
N HIS A 96 15.34 8.43 2.02
CA HIS A 96 16.15 9.63 1.81
C HIS A 96 17.29 9.73 2.83
N SER A 97 18.36 10.41 2.42
CA SER A 97 19.46 10.72 3.33
C SER A 97 19.14 11.95 4.16
N LYS A 98 19.56 11.94 5.42
CA LYS A 98 19.36 13.04 6.36
C LYS A 98 20.61 13.28 7.17
N VAL A 99 20.85 14.54 7.53
CA VAL A 99 21.94 14.93 8.42
C VAL A 99 21.36 15.17 9.81
N SER A 100 21.94 14.55 10.83
CA SER A 100 21.56 14.77 12.22
C SER A 100 21.99 16.17 12.69
N LYS A 101 21.45 16.64 13.82
CA LYS A 101 21.87 17.90 14.45
C LYS A 101 23.36 17.92 14.84
N LEU A 102 24.00 16.75 14.91
CA LEU A 102 25.41 16.57 15.22
C LEU A 102 26.28 16.40 13.96
N GLY A 103 25.72 16.63 12.76
CA GLY A 103 26.45 16.54 11.49
C GLY A 103 26.63 15.12 10.94
N LYS A 104 26.17 14.08 11.64
CA LYS A 104 26.23 12.70 11.14
C LYS A 104 25.14 12.43 10.11
N GLU A 105 25.53 11.98 8.92
CA GLU A 105 24.62 11.48 7.88
C GLU A 105 24.06 10.10 8.24
N PHE A 106 22.77 9.91 7.96
CA PHE A 106 22.09 8.63 8.07
C PHE A 106 21.02 8.50 6.99
N THR A 107 20.71 7.26 6.61
CA THR A 107 19.62 6.96 5.68
C THR A 107 18.34 6.68 6.45
N VAL A 108 17.24 7.25 5.97
CA VAL A 108 15.89 6.95 6.42
C VAL A 108 15.26 6.03 5.39
N ASP A 109 14.82 4.85 5.82
CA ASP A 109 14.12 3.92 4.96
C ASP A 109 12.77 4.47 4.50
N ALA A 110 12.28 3.96 3.38
CA ALA A 110 10.94 4.29 2.91
C ALA A 110 9.89 3.84 3.93
N HIS A 111 8.90 4.69 4.19
CA HIS A 111 7.90 4.43 5.23
C HIS A 111 6.61 5.20 4.96
N PHE A 112 5.51 4.74 5.55
CA PHE A 112 4.24 5.46 5.57
C PHE A 112 4.20 6.49 6.70
N ARG A 113 3.64 7.68 6.45
CA ARG A 113 3.47 8.72 7.45
C ARG A 113 1.99 9.08 7.60
N ASP A 114 1.49 9.04 8.82
CA ASP A 114 0.16 9.55 9.16
C ASP A 114 0.23 11.06 9.45
N LEU A 115 -0.33 11.85 8.54
CA LEU A 115 -0.36 13.31 8.63
C LEU A 115 -1.35 13.79 9.70
N ARG A 116 -2.34 12.97 10.09
CA ARG A 116 -3.30 13.32 11.16
C ARG A 116 -2.62 13.46 12.52
N LYS A 117 -1.49 12.76 12.72
CA LYS A 117 -0.70 12.78 13.96
C LYS A 117 0.44 13.81 13.92
N SER A 118 0.64 14.48 12.79
CA SER A 118 1.71 15.45 12.58
C SER A 118 1.24 16.91 12.72
N ALA A 119 -0.05 17.12 13.06
CA ALA A 119 -0.68 18.42 13.27
C ALA A 119 -0.87 18.71 14.75
#